data_AF-A0A6J4M313-F1
#
_entry.id   AF-A0A6J4M313-F1
#
_cell.length_a   1.000
_cell.length_b   1.000
_cell.length_c   1.000
_cell.angle_alpha   90.00
_cell.angle_beta   90.00
_cell.angle_gamma   90.00
#
_symmetry.space_group_name_H-M   'P 1'
#
loop_
_entity.id
_entity.type
_entity.pdbx_description
1 polymer ?
#
loop_
_entity_poly.entity_id
_entity_poly.type
_entity_poly.pdbx_seq_one_letter_code
_entity_poly.pdbx_strand_id
1 'polypeptide(L)'
;PTDYWTTTPWFAPDPHTDEATDPAWYFGSQIKTLQRAEQDIQSHTFAHFDGGLVTPDDWRADFRAWRDVAAPMNVAPATSIAFPWSSSAGMRWDSWQVLVEQGIRSITRTNWNQERFRIADRERYAVRALPGHPTISVVADEYLTPQSLDTVRQGLQRAQLNEGAIDVWSHTEEVATPQQQAGWAEVVNQSDAFWVASVPDIADWQHAVRNVRVELKAESPDYTFRVVNDNAHTLDRLTLQLPFVPERITVDGRSVPVSDTHLIMTIPGQHTAEVILWRAS
;
A
#
# COMPACT_ATOMS: atom_id res chain seq x y z
N PRO A 1 22.04 -2.37 -15.25
CA PRO A 1 21.56 -1.01 -15.58
C PRO A 1 22.48 -0.39 -16.64
N THR A 2 21.98 -0.23 -17.86
CA THR A 2 22.70 0.53 -18.88
C THR A 2 22.56 2.01 -18.56
N ASP A 3 23.66 2.78 -18.61
CA ASP A 3 23.68 4.23 -18.38
C ASP A 3 22.90 5.02 -19.46
N TYR A 4 22.05 4.34 -20.23
CA TYR A 4 21.26 4.86 -21.35
C TYR A 4 20.50 6.13 -20.98
N TRP A 5 19.87 6.17 -19.80
CA TRP A 5 19.08 7.32 -19.34
C TRP A 5 19.91 8.47 -18.76
N THR A 6 21.23 8.26 -18.56
CA THR A 6 22.13 9.37 -18.19
C THR A 6 22.50 10.23 -19.38
N THR A 7 22.37 9.71 -20.60
CA THR A 7 22.73 10.38 -21.86
C THR A 7 21.57 10.54 -22.83
N THR A 8 20.42 9.91 -22.55
CA THR A 8 19.22 9.95 -23.39
C THR A 8 18.10 10.69 -22.65
N PRO A 9 17.46 11.70 -23.26
CA PRO A 9 16.32 12.37 -22.65
C PRO A 9 15.25 11.39 -22.21
N TRP A 10 14.62 11.67 -21.06
CA TRP A 10 13.39 11.01 -20.66
C TRP A 10 12.38 11.13 -21.81
N PHE A 11 11.71 10.03 -22.15
CA PHE A 11 10.79 9.88 -23.31
C PHE A 11 11.40 9.81 -24.72
N ALA A 12 12.71 9.64 -24.91
CA ALA A 12 13.24 9.49 -26.27
C ALA A 12 12.59 8.37 -27.13
N PRO A 13 12.06 7.28 -26.54
CA PRO A 13 11.29 6.27 -27.28
C PRO A 13 9.82 6.63 -27.58
N ASP A 14 9.26 7.69 -26.97
CA ASP A 14 7.87 8.11 -27.15
C ASP A 14 7.64 8.51 -28.63
N PRO A 15 6.66 7.91 -29.33
CA PRO A 15 6.37 8.27 -30.71
C PRO A 15 5.82 9.70 -30.86
N HIS A 16 5.41 10.35 -29.77
CA HIS A 16 4.81 11.68 -29.72
C HIS A 16 3.57 11.83 -30.62
N THR A 17 2.74 10.80 -30.66
CA THR A 17 1.48 10.72 -31.42
C THR A 17 0.27 10.63 -30.46
N ASP A 18 -0.71 9.78 -30.76
CA ASP A 18 -1.93 9.57 -30.00
C ASP A 18 -2.35 8.09 -29.97
N GLU A 19 -3.35 7.76 -29.16
CA GLU A 19 -3.87 6.39 -29.04
C GLU A 19 -4.44 5.83 -30.35
N ALA A 20 -4.86 6.68 -31.28
CA ALA A 20 -5.34 6.21 -32.58
C ALA A 20 -4.18 5.70 -33.46
N THR A 21 -3.00 6.33 -33.34
CA THR A 21 -1.81 6.03 -34.14
C THR A 21 -0.93 4.98 -33.46
N ASP A 22 -0.68 5.13 -32.17
CA ASP A 22 0.20 4.28 -31.36
C ASP A 22 -0.51 3.80 -30.07
N PRO A 23 -1.56 2.98 -30.18
CA PRO A 23 -2.37 2.52 -29.04
C PRO A 23 -1.59 1.71 -27.99
N ALA A 24 -0.41 1.19 -28.35
CA ALA A 24 0.47 0.51 -27.41
C ALA A 24 1.23 1.48 -26.48
N TRP A 25 1.37 2.74 -26.88
CA TRP A 25 2.07 3.79 -26.11
C TRP A 25 1.10 4.66 -25.30
N TYR A 26 -0.13 4.84 -25.80
CA TYR A 26 -1.13 5.68 -25.16
C TYR A 26 -2.30 4.83 -24.68
N PHE A 27 -2.50 4.81 -23.36
CA PHE A 27 -3.44 3.92 -22.68
C PHE A 27 -4.73 4.64 -22.23
N GLY A 28 -5.03 5.80 -22.81
CA GLY A 28 -6.10 6.70 -22.37
C GLY A 28 -7.49 6.06 -22.35
N SER A 29 -7.82 5.24 -23.36
CA SER A 29 -9.13 4.57 -23.44
C SER A 29 -9.37 3.56 -22.31
N GLN A 30 -8.30 2.98 -21.77
CA GLN A 30 -8.38 1.94 -20.75
C GLN A 30 -8.67 2.51 -19.37
N ILE A 31 -8.40 3.81 -19.12
CA ILE A 31 -8.73 4.50 -17.87
C ILE A 31 -10.21 4.32 -17.52
N LYS A 32 -11.11 4.43 -18.50
CA LYS A 32 -12.55 4.22 -18.28
C LYS A 32 -12.90 2.78 -17.89
N THR A 33 -12.14 1.81 -18.41
CA THR A 33 -12.32 0.40 -18.03
C THR A 33 -11.87 0.16 -16.60
N LEU A 34 -10.72 0.70 -16.21
CA LEU A 34 -10.20 0.63 -14.84
C LEU A 34 -11.16 1.31 -13.85
N GLN A 35 -11.65 2.51 -14.17
CA GLN A 35 -12.63 3.22 -13.34
C GLN A 35 -13.94 2.46 -13.16
N ARG A 36 -14.47 1.84 -14.23
CA ARG A 36 -15.69 1.00 -14.14
C ARG A 36 -15.48 -0.27 -13.31
N ALA A 37 -14.25 -0.77 -13.28
CA ALA A 37 -13.85 -1.90 -12.43
C ALA A 37 -13.42 -1.45 -11.03
N GLU A 38 -13.65 -0.17 -10.68
CA GLU A 38 -13.30 0.44 -9.39
C GLU A 38 -11.82 0.22 -9.00
N GLN A 39 -10.95 0.14 -10.01
CA GLN A 39 -9.51 0.00 -9.80
C GLN A 39 -8.90 1.35 -9.44
N ASP A 40 -7.99 1.31 -8.48
CA ASP A 40 -7.18 2.46 -8.10
C ASP A 40 -6.15 2.79 -9.19
N ILE A 41 -5.92 4.07 -9.43
CA ILE A 41 -5.00 4.57 -10.47
C ILE A 41 -4.03 5.55 -9.81
N GLN A 42 -2.76 5.12 -9.71
CA GLN A 42 -1.72 5.83 -8.97
C GLN A 42 -0.51 6.11 -9.83
N SER A 43 0.40 6.93 -9.32
CA SER A 43 1.56 7.39 -10.09
C SER A 43 2.63 6.30 -10.17
N HIS A 44 3.09 6.05 -11.40
CA HIS A 44 4.38 5.42 -11.65
C HIS A 44 5.40 6.46 -12.13
N THR A 45 5.25 7.70 -11.65
CA THR A 45 5.74 8.96 -12.25
C THR A 45 5.16 9.19 -13.66
N PHE A 46 5.02 10.44 -14.07
CA PHE A 46 4.61 10.76 -15.44
C PHE A 46 5.75 10.47 -16.42
N ALA A 47 6.98 10.80 -16.04
CA ALA A 47 8.16 10.64 -16.87
C ALA A 47 8.89 9.32 -16.77
N HIS A 48 8.39 8.42 -15.93
CA HIS A 48 8.99 7.13 -15.66
C HIS A 48 10.49 7.31 -15.36
N PHE A 49 10.88 8.26 -14.49
CA PHE A 49 12.28 8.57 -14.23
C PHE A 49 12.87 7.82 -13.04
N ASP A 50 14.20 7.90 -12.87
CA ASP A 50 14.88 7.47 -11.65
C ASP A 50 14.78 8.55 -10.56
N GLY A 51 14.09 8.25 -9.46
CA GLY A 51 13.84 9.20 -8.38
C GLY A 51 15.10 9.77 -7.74
N GLY A 52 16.20 9.02 -7.76
CA GLY A 52 17.50 9.41 -7.23
C GLY A 52 18.31 10.33 -8.14
N LEU A 53 17.95 10.42 -9.41
CA LEU A 53 18.67 11.21 -10.42
C LEU A 53 18.02 12.55 -10.76
N VAL A 54 16.83 12.83 -10.21
CA VAL A 54 16.07 14.04 -10.48
C VAL A 54 16.02 14.99 -9.29
N THR A 55 15.77 16.27 -9.58
CA THR A 55 15.70 17.34 -8.58
C THR A 55 14.29 17.46 -7.97
N PRO A 56 14.13 18.18 -6.85
CA PRO A 56 12.80 18.49 -6.31
C PRO A 56 11.90 19.24 -7.31
N ASP A 57 12.45 20.07 -8.20
CA ASP A 57 11.67 20.79 -9.20
C ASP A 57 11.19 19.88 -10.33
N ASP A 58 11.99 18.87 -10.70
CA ASP A 58 11.58 17.81 -11.64
C ASP A 58 10.41 17.01 -11.06
N TRP A 59 10.48 16.61 -9.78
CA TRP A 59 9.36 15.98 -9.08
C TRP A 59 8.09 16.84 -9.12
N ARG A 60 8.19 18.13 -8.81
CA ARG A 60 7.03 19.04 -8.87
C ARG A 60 6.49 19.16 -10.30
N ALA A 61 7.35 19.15 -11.32
CA ALA A 61 6.95 19.18 -12.71
C ALA A 61 6.21 17.90 -13.11
N ASP A 62 6.70 16.74 -12.67
CA ASP A 62 6.09 15.43 -12.90
C ASP A 62 4.68 15.34 -12.31
N PHE A 63 4.49 15.75 -11.05
CA PHE A 63 3.15 15.75 -10.45
C PHE A 63 2.20 16.77 -11.08
N ARG A 64 2.72 17.90 -11.58
CA ARG A 64 1.90 18.83 -12.39
C ARG A 64 1.46 18.16 -13.68
N ALA A 65 2.40 17.56 -14.43
CA ALA A 65 2.10 16.86 -15.67
C ALA A 65 1.06 15.74 -15.44
N TRP A 66 1.26 14.90 -14.41
CA TRP A 66 0.29 13.89 -14.01
C TRP A 66 -1.09 14.48 -13.80
N ARG A 67 -1.24 15.51 -12.96
CA ARG A 67 -2.55 16.12 -12.67
C ARG A 67 -3.19 16.69 -13.92
N ASP A 68 -2.41 17.36 -14.76
CA ASP A 68 -2.91 18.02 -15.96
C ASP A 68 -3.45 16.99 -16.98
N VAL A 69 -2.83 15.81 -17.09
CA VAL A 69 -3.31 14.73 -17.97
C VAL A 69 -4.39 13.85 -17.34
N ALA A 70 -4.34 13.67 -16.02
CA ALA A 70 -5.26 12.80 -15.27
C ALA A 70 -6.62 13.46 -15.02
N ALA A 71 -6.64 14.77 -14.74
CA ALA A 71 -7.86 15.49 -14.39
C ALA A 71 -8.94 15.47 -15.48
N PRO A 72 -8.63 15.66 -16.79
CA PRO A 72 -9.62 15.52 -17.86
C PRO A 72 -10.26 14.13 -17.96
N MET A 73 -9.57 13.10 -17.46
CA MET A 73 -10.05 11.72 -17.40
C MET A 73 -10.76 11.39 -16.08
N ASN A 74 -11.01 12.40 -15.22
CA ASN A 74 -11.60 12.24 -13.89
C ASN A 74 -10.82 11.25 -13.00
N VAL A 75 -9.50 11.21 -13.16
CA VAL A 75 -8.59 10.49 -12.26
C VAL A 75 -8.15 11.45 -11.16
N ALA A 76 -8.29 11.02 -9.91
CA ALA A 76 -7.90 11.82 -8.74
C ALA A 76 -6.38 12.08 -8.74
N PRO A 77 -5.91 13.15 -8.05
CA PRO A 77 -4.49 13.30 -7.79
C PRO A 77 -3.92 12.03 -7.13
N ALA A 78 -2.75 11.58 -7.58
CA ALA A 78 -2.10 10.41 -7.02
C ALA A 78 -1.74 10.66 -5.54
N THR A 79 -1.91 9.61 -4.74
CA THR A 79 -1.60 9.56 -3.30
C THR A 79 -0.59 8.46 -2.99
N SER A 80 -0.26 7.62 -3.98
CA SER A 80 0.77 6.61 -3.93
C SER A 80 1.72 6.70 -5.11
N ILE A 81 2.96 6.24 -4.90
CA ILE A 81 3.96 6.05 -5.95
C ILE A 81 4.49 4.62 -5.93
N ALA A 82 4.42 3.98 -7.09
CA ALA A 82 5.31 2.89 -7.43
C ALA A 82 6.58 3.50 -8.05
N PHE A 83 7.77 3.25 -7.50
CA PHE A 83 9.00 3.78 -8.10
C PHE A 83 9.38 3.02 -9.38
N PRO A 84 9.58 3.70 -10.53
CA PRO A 84 10.18 3.10 -11.73
C PRO A 84 11.51 2.44 -11.39
N TRP A 85 11.77 1.24 -11.90
CA TRP A 85 13.05 0.52 -11.74
C TRP A 85 13.58 0.36 -10.31
N SER A 86 12.72 0.48 -9.30
CA SER A 86 13.17 0.53 -7.91
C SER A 86 14.11 1.68 -7.55
N SER A 87 13.87 2.82 -8.18
CA SER A 87 14.73 4.01 -8.20
C SER A 87 14.56 4.98 -7.02
N SER A 88 14.34 4.49 -5.80
CA SER A 88 14.36 5.37 -4.61
C SER A 88 15.78 5.62 -4.07
N ALA A 89 16.81 5.04 -4.70
CA ALA A 89 18.20 5.08 -4.26
C ALA A 89 18.74 6.52 -4.27
N GLY A 90 19.29 7.00 -3.15
CA GLY A 90 19.94 8.32 -3.14
C GLY A 90 18.99 9.52 -3.26
N MET A 91 17.67 9.30 -3.19
CA MET A 91 16.70 10.40 -3.09
C MET A 91 17.04 11.32 -1.91
N ARG A 92 17.08 12.62 -2.20
CA ARG A 92 17.37 13.66 -1.21
C ARG A 92 16.18 13.92 -0.31
N TRP A 93 16.45 14.46 0.87
CA TRP A 93 15.43 14.89 1.84
C TRP A 93 14.35 15.78 1.20
N ASP A 94 14.76 16.80 0.44
CA ASP A 94 13.85 17.73 -0.20
C ASP A 94 13.03 17.12 -1.34
N SER A 95 13.55 16.10 -2.03
CA SER A 95 12.74 15.33 -2.99
C SER A 95 11.65 14.53 -2.27
N TRP A 96 11.95 13.91 -1.12
CA TRP A 96 10.93 13.25 -0.28
C TRP A 96 9.91 14.25 0.28
N GLN A 97 10.35 15.44 0.66
CA GLN A 97 9.46 16.50 1.12
C GLN A 97 8.49 16.94 0.02
N VAL A 98 8.92 16.98 -1.25
CA VAL A 98 8.02 17.24 -2.37
C VAL A 98 6.92 16.19 -2.46
N LEU A 99 7.20 14.90 -2.27
CA LEU A 99 6.17 13.86 -2.26
C LEU A 99 5.09 14.16 -1.20
N VAL A 100 5.51 14.53 0.01
CA VAL A 100 4.58 14.93 1.10
C VAL A 100 3.77 16.15 0.70
N GLU A 101 4.41 17.21 0.18
CA GLU A 101 3.74 18.44 -0.28
C GLU A 101 2.71 18.19 -1.37
N GLN A 102 2.93 17.16 -2.20
CA GLN A 102 2.03 16.78 -3.29
C GLN A 102 0.94 15.78 -2.86
N GLY A 103 0.89 15.42 -1.57
CA GLY A 103 -0.16 14.57 -1.01
C GLY A 103 0.11 13.07 -1.13
N ILE A 104 1.34 12.67 -1.45
CA ILE A 104 1.74 11.26 -1.43
C ILE A 104 1.81 10.77 0.01
N ARG A 105 1.12 9.66 0.25
CA ARG A 105 0.94 9.00 1.55
C ARG A 105 1.49 7.59 1.56
N SER A 106 1.76 7.01 0.39
CA SER A 106 2.40 5.71 0.31
C SER A 106 3.36 5.57 -0.86
N ILE A 107 4.33 4.67 -0.70
CA ILE A 107 5.28 4.30 -1.73
C ILE A 107 5.50 2.79 -1.73
N THR A 108 5.72 2.25 -2.93
CA THR A 108 6.07 0.85 -3.19
C THR A 108 7.17 0.78 -4.25
N ARG A 109 7.66 -0.43 -4.54
CA ARG A 109 8.73 -0.68 -5.52
C ARG A 109 9.98 0.11 -5.20
N THR A 110 10.34 0.27 -3.94
CA THR A 110 11.53 1.04 -3.51
C THR A 110 12.84 0.25 -3.74
N ASN A 111 13.99 0.90 -3.60
CA ASN A 111 15.29 0.24 -3.78
C ASN A 111 15.43 -0.96 -2.84
N TRP A 112 15.72 -2.12 -3.42
CA TRP A 112 16.05 -3.36 -2.72
C TRP A 112 17.45 -3.91 -3.03
N ASN A 113 18.17 -3.35 -4.02
CA ASN A 113 19.46 -3.86 -4.48
C ASN A 113 20.68 -3.29 -3.73
N GLN A 114 20.54 -2.14 -3.07
CA GLN A 114 21.61 -1.52 -2.27
C GLN A 114 21.15 -1.42 -0.83
N GLU A 115 21.78 -2.20 0.07
CA GLU A 115 21.38 -2.35 1.47
C GLU A 115 21.18 -1.00 2.18
N ARG A 116 22.11 -0.06 2.01
CA ARG A 116 22.05 1.29 2.61
C ARG A 116 20.85 2.14 2.18
N PHE A 117 20.18 1.78 1.09
CA PHE A 117 19.03 2.50 0.54
C PHE A 117 17.71 1.70 0.67
N ARG A 118 17.74 0.53 1.31
CA ARG A 118 16.54 -0.26 1.57
C ARG A 118 15.67 0.44 2.61
N ILE A 119 14.45 0.79 2.20
CA ILE A 119 13.46 1.42 3.08
C ILE A 119 12.24 0.54 3.33
N ALA A 120 11.89 -0.34 2.38
CA ALA A 120 10.86 -1.36 2.57
C ALA A 120 11.37 -2.52 3.42
N ASP A 121 10.51 -3.07 4.27
CA ASP A 121 10.78 -4.27 5.06
C ASP A 121 10.37 -5.52 4.27
N ARG A 122 11.29 -6.08 3.48
CA ARG A 122 11.05 -7.33 2.73
C ARG A 122 11.31 -8.60 3.54
N GLU A 123 11.74 -8.48 4.78
CA GLU A 123 11.95 -9.63 5.66
C GLU A 123 10.64 -10.01 6.35
N ARG A 124 9.92 -9.00 6.86
CA ARG A 124 8.66 -9.17 7.58
C ARG A 124 7.44 -8.66 6.82
N TYR A 125 7.63 -7.94 5.72
CA TYR A 125 6.56 -7.25 4.99
C TYR A 125 5.79 -6.26 5.89
N ALA A 126 6.44 -5.71 6.92
CA ALA A 126 5.84 -4.70 7.77
C ALA A 126 5.68 -3.38 7.00
N VAL A 127 4.49 -2.77 7.07
CA VAL A 127 4.26 -1.42 6.58
C VAL A 127 4.94 -0.42 7.51
N ARG A 128 6.00 0.23 7.03
CA ARG A 128 6.83 1.14 7.83
C ARG A 128 6.59 2.58 7.44
N ALA A 129 6.78 3.50 8.39
CA ALA A 129 6.88 4.91 8.04
C ALA A 129 8.21 5.16 7.32
N LEU A 130 8.21 5.99 6.28
CA LEU A 130 9.43 6.43 5.63
C LEU A 130 10.31 7.21 6.63
N PRO A 131 11.58 6.84 6.83
CA PRO A 131 12.45 7.56 7.75
C PRO A 131 12.53 9.05 7.40
N GLY A 132 12.25 9.90 8.40
CA GLY A 132 12.23 11.36 8.23
C GLY A 132 10.93 11.96 7.71
N HIS A 133 10.10 11.19 7.00
CA HIS A 133 8.82 11.63 6.46
C HIS A 133 7.73 10.66 6.90
N PRO A 134 7.38 10.64 8.20
CA PRO A 134 6.57 9.57 8.78
C PRO A 134 5.11 9.55 8.28
N THR A 135 4.69 10.56 7.52
CA THR A 135 3.39 10.64 6.83
C THR A 135 3.34 9.80 5.54
N ILE A 136 4.48 9.28 5.07
CA ILE A 136 4.56 8.34 3.96
C ILE A 136 4.75 6.93 4.53
N SER A 137 3.87 6.00 4.15
CA SER A 137 4.04 4.57 4.42
C SER A 137 4.76 3.87 3.28
N VAL A 138 5.67 2.96 3.62
CA VAL A 138 6.43 2.14 2.68
C VAL A 138 5.87 0.74 2.72
N VAL A 139 5.37 0.26 1.57
CA VAL A 139 4.88 -1.10 1.38
C VAL A 139 5.92 -1.88 0.58
N ALA A 140 6.21 -3.10 1.03
CA ALA A 140 7.15 -3.99 0.35
C ALA A 140 6.46 -4.69 -0.83
N ASP A 141 7.18 -4.84 -1.93
CA ASP A 141 6.68 -5.43 -3.15
C ASP A 141 7.42 -6.69 -3.58
N GLU A 142 6.74 -7.54 -4.34
CA GLU A 142 7.33 -8.62 -5.13
C GLU A 142 6.86 -8.57 -6.58
N TYR A 143 7.83 -8.65 -7.49
CA TYR A 143 7.58 -8.67 -8.91
C TYR A 143 7.23 -10.10 -9.36
N LEU A 144 6.06 -10.27 -9.96
CA LEU A 144 5.57 -11.54 -10.46
C LEU A 144 5.95 -11.75 -11.93
N THR A 145 6.73 -12.78 -12.18
CA THR A 145 7.01 -13.38 -13.48
C THR A 145 6.89 -14.90 -13.34
N PRO A 146 6.90 -15.69 -14.43
CA PRO A 146 6.89 -17.14 -14.30
C PRO A 146 8.11 -17.67 -13.52
N GLN A 147 9.24 -16.94 -13.55
CA GLN A 147 10.47 -17.30 -12.86
C GLN A 147 10.48 -16.89 -11.38
N SER A 148 9.73 -15.86 -11.00
CA SER A 148 9.69 -15.35 -9.61
C SER A 148 8.48 -15.81 -8.81
N LEU A 149 7.59 -16.64 -9.37
CA LEU A 149 6.39 -17.14 -8.68
C LEU A 149 6.72 -17.75 -7.29
N ASP A 150 7.79 -18.54 -7.17
CA ASP A 150 8.20 -19.09 -5.87
C ASP A 150 8.64 -18.02 -4.86
N THR A 151 9.24 -16.92 -5.34
CA THR A 151 9.60 -15.77 -4.49
C THR A 151 8.34 -15.06 -4.01
N VAL A 152 7.35 -14.86 -4.89
CA VAL A 152 6.06 -14.27 -4.53
C VAL A 152 5.31 -15.13 -3.52
N ARG A 153 5.26 -16.46 -3.71
CA ARG A 153 4.67 -17.41 -2.73
C ARG A 153 5.32 -17.29 -1.36
N GLN A 154 6.65 -17.26 -1.30
CA GLN A 154 7.38 -17.09 -0.05
C GLN A 154 7.14 -15.71 0.56
N GLY A 155 6.95 -14.68 -0.26
CA GLY A 155 6.60 -13.34 0.17
C GLY A 155 5.21 -13.29 0.82
N LEU A 156 4.20 -13.86 0.15
CA LEU A 156 2.84 -13.99 0.68
C LEU A 156 2.85 -14.75 2.02
N GLN A 157 3.50 -15.92 2.08
CA GLN A 157 3.59 -16.68 3.33
C GLN A 157 4.24 -15.88 4.46
N ARG A 158 5.33 -15.16 4.18
CA ARG A 158 6.01 -14.31 5.16
C ARG A 158 5.14 -13.14 5.61
N ALA A 159 4.46 -12.46 4.68
CA ALA A 159 3.52 -11.40 5.00
C ALA A 159 2.40 -11.92 5.91
N GLN A 160 1.81 -13.07 5.58
CA GLN A 160 0.77 -13.68 6.41
C GLN A 160 1.27 -14.01 7.82
N LEU A 161 2.44 -14.65 7.94
CA LEU A 161 3.02 -15.04 9.24
C LEU A 161 3.38 -13.86 10.14
N ASN A 162 3.67 -12.69 9.55
CA ASN A 162 4.07 -11.49 10.27
C ASN A 162 2.95 -10.44 10.35
N GLU A 163 1.73 -10.77 9.91
CA GLU A 163 0.61 -9.83 9.80
C GLU A 163 0.99 -8.56 9.00
N GLY A 164 1.82 -8.74 7.98
CA GLY A 164 2.34 -7.71 7.10
C GLY A 164 1.47 -7.46 5.86
N ALA A 165 1.93 -6.52 5.03
CA ALA A 165 1.33 -6.22 3.73
C ALA A 165 2.36 -6.38 2.61
N ILE A 166 1.91 -6.97 1.50
CA ILE A 166 2.73 -7.23 0.31
C ILE A 166 2.00 -6.69 -0.92
N ASP A 167 2.71 -5.90 -1.71
CA ASP A 167 2.32 -5.49 -3.05
C ASP A 167 2.84 -6.52 -4.06
N VAL A 168 1.98 -7.11 -4.88
CA VAL A 168 2.39 -8.04 -5.94
C VAL A 168 2.09 -7.37 -7.27
N TRP A 169 3.07 -7.32 -8.17
CA TRP A 169 2.93 -6.55 -9.40
C TRP A 169 3.55 -7.26 -10.61
N SER A 170 3.07 -6.93 -11.81
CA SER A 170 3.71 -7.25 -13.09
C SER A 170 3.38 -6.16 -14.11
N HIS A 171 4.10 -6.13 -15.23
CA HIS A 171 3.71 -5.23 -16.33
C HIS A 171 2.60 -5.86 -17.18
N THR A 172 1.76 -5.03 -17.79
CA THR A 172 0.60 -5.49 -18.56
C THR A 172 0.99 -6.34 -19.76
N GLU A 173 2.08 -6.01 -20.44
CA GLU A 173 2.61 -6.73 -21.59
C GLU A 173 3.11 -8.14 -21.25
N GLU A 174 3.40 -8.40 -19.97
CA GLU A 174 3.86 -9.70 -19.49
C GLU A 174 2.71 -10.67 -19.27
N VAL A 175 1.52 -10.14 -18.94
CA VAL A 175 0.27 -10.92 -18.70
C VAL A 175 -0.37 -11.36 -20.03
N ALA A 176 0.45 -11.56 -21.07
CA ALA A 176 0.03 -12.06 -22.37
C ALA A 176 0.20 -13.58 -22.52
N THR A 177 0.96 -14.23 -21.62
CA THR A 177 1.25 -15.67 -21.71
C THR A 177 0.38 -16.51 -20.76
N PRO A 178 -0.01 -17.74 -21.15
CA PRO A 178 -0.74 -18.64 -20.25
C PRO A 178 -0.01 -18.91 -18.93
N GLN A 179 1.34 -18.94 -18.96
CA GLN A 179 2.17 -19.16 -17.78
C GLN A 179 2.07 -17.99 -16.80
N GLN A 180 2.15 -16.74 -17.29
CA GLN A 180 2.00 -15.57 -16.45
C GLN A 180 0.58 -15.47 -15.88
N GLN A 181 -0.45 -15.78 -16.69
CA GLN A 181 -1.84 -15.80 -16.25
C GLN A 181 -2.10 -16.86 -15.18
N ALA A 182 -1.49 -18.05 -15.31
CA ALA A 182 -1.56 -19.09 -14.29
C ALA A 182 -0.88 -18.65 -12.97
N GLY A 183 0.26 -17.96 -13.05
CA GLY A 183 0.92 -17.37 -11.89
C GLY A 183 0.02 -16.38 -11.14
N TRP A 184 -0.64 -15.47 -11.87
CA TRP A 184 -1.61 -14.54 -11.29
C TRP A 184 -2.83 -15.24 -10.69
N ALA A 185 -3.40 -16.24 -11.37
CA ALA A 185 -4.51 -17.02 -10.83
C ALA A 185 -4.16 -17.66 -9.50
N GLU A 186 -2.91 -18.11 -9.34
CA GLU A 186 -2.45 -18.66 -8.07
C GLU A 186 -2.31 -17.61 -6.97
N VAL A 187 -1.72 -16.45 -7.26
CA VAL A 187 -1.63 -15.34 -6.30
C VAL A 187 -3.03 -14.92 -5.83
N VAL A 188 -3.98 -14.80 -6.76
CA VAL A 188 -5.37 -14.47 -6.45
C VAL A 188 -6.02 -15.55 -5.57
N ASN A 189 -5.81 -16.84 -5.86
CA ASN A 189 -6.35 -17.92 -5.03
C ASN A 189 -5.79 -17.94 -3.60
N GLN A 190 -4.54 -17.49 -3.39
CA GLN A 190 -3.96 -17.37 -2.05
C GLN A 190 -4.42 -16.11 -1.31
N SER A 191 -5.03 -15.16 -2.01
CA SER A 191 -5.44 -13.87 -1.43
C SER A 191 -6.62 -13.96 -0.46
N ASP A 192 -7.34 -15.09 -0.39
CA ASP A 192 -8.42 -15.34 0.58
C ASP A 192 -7.95 -15.20 2.05
N ALA A 193 -6.65 -15.37 2.31
CA ALA A 193 -6.05 -15.18 3.63
C ALA A 193 -5.73 -13.70 3.95
N PHE A 194 -5.96 -12.79 3.00
CA PHE A 194 -5.56 -11.40 3.08
C PHE A 194 -6.75 -10.46 2.96
N TRP A 195 -6.59 -9.26 3.49
CA TRP A 195 -7.38 -8.12 3.05
C TRP A 195 -6.75 -7.58 1.76
N VAL A 196 -7.44 -7.76 0.63
CA VAL A 196 -7.02 -7.25 -0.67
C VAL A 196 -7.54 -5.83 -0.85
N ALA A 197 -6.63 -4.87 -0.96
CA ALA A 197 -6.93 -3.45 -1.11
C ALA A 197 -5.81 -2.73 -1.90
N SER A 198 -6.05 -1.49 -2.29
CA SER A 198 -5.03 -0.67 -2.94
C SER A 198 -3.89 -0.31 -1.97
N VAL A 199 -2.70 -0.02 -2.49
CA VAL A 199 -1.55 0.42 -1.67
C VAL A 199 -1.87 1.70 -0.87
N PRO A 200 -2.54 2.75 -1.42
CA PRO A 200 -3.03 3.86 -0.63
C PRO A 200 -3.96 3.45 0.52
N ASP A 201 -4.92 2.55 0.28
CA ASP A 201 -5.88 2.14 1.31
C ASP A 201 -5.20 1.39 2.46
N ILE A 202 -4.25 0.51 2.14
CA ILE A 202 -3.42 -0.20 3.13
C ILE A 202 -2.63 0.81 3.98
N ALA A 203 -2.06 1.83 3.34
CA ALA A 203 -1.31 2.87 4.04
C ALA A 203 -2.21 3.73 4.94
N ASP A 204 -3.37 4.17 4.44
CA ASP A 204 -4.33 4.95 5.22
C ASP A 204 -4.85 4.18 6.42
N TRP A 205 -5.16 2.89 6.21
CA TRP A 205 -5.49 1.97 7.28
C TRP A 205 -4.39 1.90 8.34
N GLN A 206 -3.14 1.70 7.91
CA GLN A 206 -2.02 1.60 8.83
C GLN A 206 -1.81 2.91 9.61
N HIS A 207 -1.95 4.06 8.96
CA HIS A 207 -1.89 5.37 9.62
C HIS A 207 -3.00 5.51 10.66
N ALA A 208 -4.23 5.12 10.32
CA ALA A 208 -5.36 5.23 11.22
C ALA A 208 -5.24 4.27 12.42
N VAL A 209 -4.80 3.03 12.21
CA VAL A 209 -4.53 2.06 13.28
C VAL A 209 -3.46 2.54 14.24
N ARG A 210 -2.37 3.18 13.76
CA ARG A 210 -1.33 3.75 14.63
C ARG A 210 -1.84 4.85 15.57
N ASN A 211 -2.96 5.48 15.23
CA ASN A 211 -3.60 6.51 16.05
C ASN A 211 -4.69 5.94 16.98
N VAL A 212 -5.02 4.65 16.88
CA VAL A 212 -5.95 4.01 17.82
C VAL A 212 -5.29 3.90 19.19
N ARG A 213 -6.03 4.28 20.23
CA ARG A 213 -5.57 4.17 21.63
C ARG A 213 -6.37 3.11 22.37
N VAL A 214 -5.68 2.29 23.15
CA VAL A 214 -6.31 1.32 24.05
C VAL A 214 -6.08 1.79 25.49
N GLU A 215 -7.16 2.14 26.19
CA GLU A 215 -7.13 2.70 27.54
C GLU A 215 -7.70 1.69 28.53
N LEU A 216 -6.85 1.14 29.41
CA LEU A 216 -7.28 0.22 30.46
C LEU A 216 -8.11 0.97 31.52
N LYS A 217 -9.30 0.45 31.84
CA LYS A 217 -10.20 1.00 32.88
C LYS A 217 -10.12 0.20 34.17
N ALA A 218 -10.14 -1.13 34.08
CA ALA A 218 -10.08 -2.03 35.22
C ALA A 218 -9.56 -3.41 34.80
N GLU A 219 -8.82 -4.09 35.67
CA GLU A 219 -8.39 -5.49 35.45
C GLU A 219 -9.24 -6.51 36.22
N SER A 220 -10.01 -6.05 37.22
CA SER A 220 -10.78 -6.88 38.15
C SER A 220 -12.04 -6.14 38.66
N PRO A 221 -13.16 -6.83 38.91
CA PRO A 221 -13.40 -8.27 38.68
C PRO A 221 -13.43 -8.64 37.19
N ASP A 222 -13.78 -7.69 36.33
CA ASP A 222 -13.83 -7.85 34.88
C ASP A 222 -12.73 -7.02 34.21
N TYR A 223 -12.09 -7.57 33.18
CA TYR A 223 -11.06 -6.85 32.43
C TYR A 223 -11.74 -5.90 31.45
N THR A 224 -11.71 -4.60 31.76
CA THR A 224 -12.41 -3.55 31.00
C THR A 224 -11.42 -2.55 30.44
N PHE A 225 -11.54 -2.24 29.15
CA PHE A 225 -10.76 -1.22 28.48
C PHE A 225 -11.60 -0.46 27.44
N ARG A 226 -11.09 0.67 26.98
CA ARG A 226 -11.67 1.45 25.90
C ARG A 226 -10.77 1.42 24.69
N VAL A 227 -11.37 1.34 23.51
CA VAL A 227 -10.70 1.45 22.22
C VAL A 227 -11.15 2.77 21.63
N VAL A 228 -10.21 3.71 21.44
CA VAL A 228 -10.50 5.07 20.98
C VAL A 228 -10.02 5.22 19.54
N ASN A 229 -10.95 5.53 18.64
CA ASN A 229 -10.68 5.89 17.26
C ASN A 229 -10.94 7.39 17.04
N ASP A 230 -9.89 8.20 17.22
CA ASP A 230 -9.93 9.65 16.99
C ASP A 230 -9.77 10.01 15.50
N ASN A 231 -9.70 9.03 14.59
CA ASN A 231 -9.68 9.29 13.15
C ASN A 231 -11.10 9.58 12.63
N ALA A 232 -11.23 10.27 11.50
CA ALA A 232 -12.52 10.51 10.86
C ALA A 232 -13.11 9.24 10.18
N HIS A 233 -12.26 8.25 9.92
CA HIS A 233 -12.62 7.04 9.18
C HIS A 233 -13.06 5.92 10.12
N THR A 234 -14.06 5.16 9.68
CA THR A 234 -14.41 3.88 10.31
C THR A 234 -13.30 2.88 10.08
N LEU A 235 -12.88 2.20 11.14
CA LEU A 235 -11.96 1.09 11.07
C LEU A 235 -12.75 -0.22 11.07
N ASP A 236 -12.99 -0.77 9.89
CA ASP A 236 -13.64 -2.07 9.74
C ASP A 236 -12.64 -3.22 9.87
N ARG A 237 -12.97 -4.22 10.69
CA ARG A 237 -12.08 -5.35 11.02
C ARG A 237 -10.80 -4.98 11.77
N LEU A 238 -10.87 -3.98 12.67
CA LEU A 238 -9.80 -3.74 13.64
C LEU A 238 -9.61 -5.00 14.50
N THR A 239 -8.40 -5.56 14.47
CA THR A 239 -8.04 -6.73 15.27
C THR A 239 -7.30 -6.29 16.53
N LEU A 240 -7.78 -6.75 17.69
CA LEU A 240 -7.15 -6.54 18.99
C LEU A 240 -6.66 -7.87 19.55
N GLN A 241 -5.38 -7.91 19.92
CA GLN A 241 -4.81 -9.00 20.69
C GLN A 241 -5.22 -8.86 22.15
N LEU A 242 -5.99 -9.81 22.64
CA LEU A 242 -6.48 -9.89 24.02
C LEU A 242 -5.43 -10.53 24.93
N PRO A 243 -5.42 -10.18 26.23
CA PRO A 243 -4.45 -10.71 27.19
C PRO A 243 -4.69 -12.17 27.60
N PHE A 244 -5.88 -12.72 27.32
CA PHE A 244 -6.28 -14.10 27.58
C PHE A 244 -7.47 -14.48 26.69
N VAL A 245 -7.80 -15.77 26.63
CA VAL A 245 -9.04 -16.26 25.99
C VAL A 245 -10.20 -16.04 26.97
N PRO A 246 -11.12 -15.09 26.70
CA PRO A 246 -12.20 -14.78 27.62
C PRO A 246 -13.35 -15.79 27.50
N GLU A 247 -14.12 -16.00 28.57
CA GLU A 247 -15.37 -16.79 28.49
C GLU A 247 -16.47 -16.01 27.77
N ARG A 248 -16.45 -14.69 27.92
CA ARG A 248 -17.40 -13.77 27.30
C ARG A 248 -16.71 -12.47 26.93
N ILE A 249 -17.18 -11.84 25.85
CA ILE A 249 -16.77 -10.50 25.43
C ILE A 249 -18.02 -9.67 25.16
N THR A 250 -18.03 -8.41 25.58
CA THR A 250 -18.98 -7.42 25.08
C THR A 250 -18.26 -6.20 24.55
N VAL A 251 -18.78 -5.65 23.46
CA VAL A 251 -18.36 -4.36 22.89
C VAL A 251 -19.58 -3.43 22.92
N ASP A 252 -19.47 -2.30 23.62
CA ASP A 252 -20.58 -1.35 23.85
C ASP A 252 -21.85 -2.07 24.37
N GLY A 253 -21.65 -3.01 25.29
CA GLY A 253 -22.72 -3.81 25.90
C GLY A 253 -23.32 -4.91 25.01
N ARG A 254 -22.83 -5.10 23.78
CA ARG A 254 -23.29 -6.17 22.88
C ARG A 254 -22.34 -7.36 22.92
N SER A 255 -22.87 -8.55 23.12
CA SER A 255 -22.07 -9.79 23.09
C SER A 255 -21.47 -10.01 21.71
N VAL A 256 -20.20 -10.39 21.68
CA VAL A 256 -19.50 -10.80 20.45
C VAL A 256 -19.00 -12.25 20.61
N PRO A 257 -18.91 -13.02 19.51
CA PRO A 257 -18.39 -14.38 19.56
C PRO A 257 -16.96 -14.42 20.10
N VAL A 258 -16.67 -15.43 20.93
CA VAL A 258 -15.31 -15.75 21.36
C VAL A 258 -14.78 -16.84 20.45
N SER A 259 -13.63 -16.61 19.83
CA SER A 259 -12.90 -17.62 19.04
C SER A 259 -11.56 -17.98 19.68
N ASP A 260 -10.80 -16.99 20.08
CA ASP A 260 -9.47 -17.11 20.67
C ASP A 260 -9.11 -15.78 21.38
N THR A 261 -7.82 -15.51 21.56
CA THR A 261 -7.26 -14.24 22.04
C THR A 261 -7.36 -13.08 21.03
N HIS A 262 -8.13 -13.20 19.94
CA HIS A 262 -8.31 -12.14 18.96
C HIS A 262 -9.75 -11.62 18.97
N LEU A 263 -9.91 -10.31 19.13
CA LEU A 263 -11.18 -9.62 18.92
C LEU A 263 -11.12 -8.85 17.61
N ILE A 264 -11.97 -9.22 16.65
CA ILE A 264 -12.18 -8.46 15.41
C ILE A 264 -13.44 -7.60 15.61
N MET A 265 -13.31 -6.30 15.42
CA MET A 265 -14.42 -5.36 15.59
C MET A 265 -14.38 -4.22 14.56
N THR A 266 -15.55 -3.63 14.31
CA THR A 266 -15.69 -2.39 13.57
C THR A 266 -15.78 -1.24 14.56
N ILE A 267 -14.92 -0.23 14.45
CA ILE A 267 -15.02 1.00 15.25
C ILE A 267 -15.27 2.21 14.35
N PRO A 268 -16.43 2.90 14.47
CA PRO A 268 -16.70 4.11 13.69
C PRO A 268 -15.64 5.19 13.90
N GLY A 269 -15.52 6.11 12.94
CA GLY A 269 -14.71 7.31 13.11
C GLY A 269 -15.24 8.19 14.24
N GLN A 270 -14.34 8.86 14.97
CA GLN A 270 -14.66 9.69 16.14
C GLN A 270 -15.45 8.93 17.23
N HIS A 271 -15.16 7.65 17.43
CA HIS A 271 -15.87 6.80 18.40
C HIS A 271 -14.93 6.22 19.45
N THR A 272 -15.47 5.99 20.64
CA THR A 272 -14.81 5.23 21.70
C THR A 272 -15.69 4.03 22.03
N ALA A 273 -15.17 2.82 21.82
CA ALA A 273 -15.85 1.59 22.18
C ALA A 273 -15.38 1.09 23.56
N GLU A 274 -16.31 0.71 24.44
CA GLU A 274 -16.01 0.03 25.69
C GLU A 274 -16.01 -1.49 25.47
N VAL A 275 -14.92 -2.16 25.88
CA VAL A 275 -14.76 -3.61 25.77
C VAL A 275 -14.62 -4.20 27.18
N ILE A 276 -15.43 -5.23 27.45
CA ILE A 276 -15.40 -5.96 28.72
C ILE A 276 -15.14 -7.44 28.43
N LEU A 277 -14.15 -8.00 29.11
CA LEU A 277 -13.77 -9.41 29.04
C LEU A 277 -14.00 -10.09 30.40
N TRP A 278 -14.66 -11.24 30.37
CA TRP A 278 -14.84 -12.08 31.56
C TRP A 278 -13.91 -13.28 31.50
N ARG A 279 -13.30 -13.63 32.64
CA ARG A 279 -12.47 -14.82 32.79
C ARG A 279 -13.35 -16.04 33.03
N ALA A 280 -12.89 -17.20 32.55
CA ALA A 280 -13.47 -18.47 32.97
C ALA A 280 -13.33 -18.62 34.49
N SER A 281 -14.41 -19.03 35.14
CA SER A 281 -14.48 -19.27 36.59
C SER A 281 -13.65 -20.48 37.02
#